data_AF-A0A350AUT9-F1
#
_entry.id   AF-A0A350AUT9-F1
#
_cell.length_a   1.000
_cell.length_b   1.000
_cell.length_c   1.000
_cell.angle_alpha   90.00
_cell.angle_beta   90.00
_cell.angle_gamma   90.00
#
_symmetry.space_group_name_H-M   'P 1'
#
loop_
_entity.id
_entity.type
_entity.pdbx_description
1 polymer ?
#
loop_
_entity_poly.entity_id
_entity_poly.type
_entity_poly.pdbx_seq_one_letter_code
_entity_poly.pdbx_strand_id
1 'polypeptide(L)'
;MLKIITGIGRWIFYWLYYISLICLIGAVLGVLTHVLFALCFRDQADLAFYASFGFVNGLNYAGVWAGGAAIVLCVLRARKEYLATRAPEKES
;
A
#
# COMPACT_ATOMS: atom_id res chain seq x y z
N MET A 1 16.72 19.90 17.21
CA MET A 1 15.42 20.15 16.53
C MET A 1 15.44 19.73 15.07
N LEU A 2 16.38 20.22 14.24
CA LEU A 2 16.45 19.87 12.81
C LEU A 2 16.45 18.35 12.53
N LYS A 3 17.28 17.57 13.24
CA LYS A 3 17.32 16.10 13.11
C LYS A 3 15.97 15.42 13.42
N ILE A 4 15.21 15.94 14.37
CA ILE A 4 13.90 15.41 14.77
C ILE A 4 12.87 15.72 13.67
N ILE A 5 12.87 16.95 13.15
CA ILE A 5 11.98 17.38 12.06
C ILE A 5 12.25 16.54 10.80
N THR A 6 13.51 16.34 10.42
CA THR A 6 13.87 15.48 9.29
C THR A 6 13.44 14.03 9.51
N GLY A 7 13.58 13.52 10.73
CA GLY A 7 13.11 12.18 11.11
C GLY A 7 11.60 12.01 10.95
N ILE A 8 10.82 12.98 11.45
CA ILE A 8 9.35 12.99 11.31
C ILE A 8 8.94 13.09 9.85
N GLY A 9 9.54 14.01 9.08
CA GLY A 9 9.25 14.17 7.65
C GLY A 9 9.50 12.90 6.85
N ARG A 10 10.63 12.22 7.13
CA ARG A 10 10.95 10.93 6.52
C ARG A 10 9.94 9.84 6.88
N TRP A 11 9.49 9.80 8.13
CA TRP A 11 8.47 8.84 8.57
C TRP A 11 7.12 9.06 7.90
N ILE A 12 6.66 10.32 7.82
CA ILE A 12 5.42 10.70 7.12
C ILE A 12 5.50 10.33 5.65
N PHE A 13 6.64 10.60 5.00
CA PHE A 13 6.85 10.22 3.60
C PHE A 13 6.71 8.72 3.39
N TYR A 14 7.32 7.89 4.24
CA TYR A 14 7.18 6.43 4.13
C TYR A 14 5.77 5.93 4.44
N TRP A 15 5.09 6.55 5.39
CA TRP A 15 3.71 6.22 5.70
C TRP A 15 2.80 6.51 4.50
N LEU A 16 2.89 7.70 3.90
CA LEU A 16 2.15 8.05 2.68
C LEU A 16 2.51 7.13 1.52
N TYR A 17 3.80 6.80 1.34
CA TYR A 17 4.25 5.84 0.33
C TYR A 17 3.57 4.47 0.47
N TYR A 18 3.51 3.92 1.69
CA TYR A 18 2.86 2.64 1.92
C TYR A 18 1.34 2.72 1.74
N ILE A 19 0.69 3.82 2.15
CA ILE A 19 -0.74 4.05 1.86
C ILE A 19 -0.99 4.01 0.35
N SER A 20 -0.24 4.81 -0.41
CA SER A 20 -0.38 4.86 -1.87
C SER A 20 -0.15 3.50 -2.51
N LEU A 21 0.82 2.72 -2.02
CA LEU A 21 1.09 1.38 -2.51
C LEU A 21 -0.06 0.42 -2.23
N ILE A 22 -0.62 0.42 -1.01
CA ILE A 22 -1.75 -0.44 -0.65
C ILE A 22 -2.99 -0.07 -1.47
N CYS A 23 -3.28 1.22 -1.62
CA CYS A 23 -4.38 1.70 -2.45
C CYS A 23 -4.19 1.31 -3.93
N LEU A 24 -2.97 1.43 -4.46
CA LEU A 24 -2.66 1.03 -5.83
C LEU A 24 -2.89 -0.48 -6.03
N ILE A 25 -2.41 -1.31 -5.10
CA ILE A 25 -2.64 -2.76 -5.16
C ILE A 25 -4.15 -3.05 -5.09
N GLY A 26 -4.87 -2.41 -4.19
CA GLY A 26 -6.33 -2.52 -4.07
C GLY A 26 -7.04 -2.17 -5.38
N ALA A 27 -6.69 -1.04 -5.99
CA ALA A 27 -7.24 -0.59 -7.26
C ALA A 27 -6.98 -1.59 -8.39
N VAL A 28 -5.75 -2.07 -8.53
CA VAL A 28 -5.37 -3.06 -9.56
C VAL A 28 -6.13 -4.37 -9.35
N LEU A 29 -6.18 -4.88 -8.12
CA LEU A 29 -6.94 -6.10 -7.80
C LEU A 29 -8.44 -5.91 -8.05
N GLY A 30 -8.99 -4.75 -7.71
CA GLY A 30 -10.38 -4.40 -7.98
C GLY A 30 -10.72 -4.40 -9.47
N VAL A 31 -9.88 -3.77 -10.30
CA VAL A 31 -10.01 -3.80 -11.77
C VAL A 31 -9.94 -5.22 -12.30
N LEU A 32 -8.88 -5.96 -11.95
CA LEU A 32 -8.65 -7.32 -12.45
C LEU A 32 -9.82 -8.25 -12.09
N THR A 33 -10.26 -8.23 -10.84
CA THR A 33 -11.38 -9.06 -10.39
C THR A 33 -12.68 -8.73 -11.13
N HIS A 34 -13.06 -7.45 -11.23
CA HIS A 34 -14.32 -7.09 -11.89
C HIS A 34 -14.29 -7.36 -13.39
N VAL A 35 -13.18 -7.08 -14.07
CA VAL A 35 -13.02 -7.37 -15.50
C VAL A 35 -13.03 -8.88 -15.76
N LEU A 36 -12.31 -9.67 -14.96
CA LEU A 36 -12.31 -11.14 -15.09
C LEU A 36 -13.71 -11.71 -14.89
N PHE A 37 -14.44 -11.26 -13.87
CA PHE A 37 -15.82 -11.71 -13.64
C PHE A 37 -16.74 -11.28 -14.79
N ALA A 38 -16.59 -10.06 -15.32
CA ALA A 38 -17.38 -9.63 -16.46
C ALA A 38 -17.13 -10.51 -17.69
N LEU A 39 -15.87 -10.86 -17.98
CA LEU A 39 -15.52 -11.75 -19.09
C LEU A 39 -16.02 -13.18 -18.91
N CYS A 40 -16.06 -13.69 -17.68
CA CYS A 40 -16.52 -15.05 -17.41
C CYS A 40 -18.05 -15.21 -17.37
N PHE A 41 -18.80 -14.15 -17.04
CA PHE A 41 -20.23 -14.25 -16.71
C PHE A 41 -21.15 -13.33 -17.52
N ARG A 42 -20.62 -12.47 -18.41
CA ARG A 42 -21.42 -11.58 -19.26
C ARG A 42 -21.06 -11.75 -20.74
N ASP A 43 -22.06 -12.06 -21.56
CA ASP A 43 -21.88 -12.22 -23.02
C ASP A 43 -21.54 -10.90 -23.73
N GLN A 44 -22.01 -9.77 -23.21
CA GLN A 44 -21.72 -8.42 -23.71
C GLN A 44 -21.20 -7.54 -22.57
N ALA A 45 -19.97 -7.81 -22.14
CA ALA A 45 -19.34 -7.09 -21.04
C ALA A 45 -18.83 -5.70 -21.48
N ASP A 46 -19.32 -4.63 -20.82
CA ASP A 46 -18.71 -3.31 -20.91
C ASP A 46 -17.46 -3.24 -20.01
N LEU A 47 -16.30 -3.54 -20.62
CA LEU A 47 -15.02 -3.60 -19.90
C LEU A 47 -14.60 -2.26 -19.30
N ALA A 48 -14.98 -1.13 -19.91
CA ALA A 48 -14.65 0.19 -19.39
C ALA A 48 -15.44 0.48 -18.11
N PHE A 49 -16.73 0.13 -18.11
CA PHE A 49 -17.56 0.21 -16.91
C PHE A 49 -17.00 -0.69 -15.79
N TYR A 50 -16.74 -1.97 -16.06
CA TYR A 50 -16.25 -2.89 -15.03
C TYR A 50 -14.85 -2.55 -14.52
N ALA A 51 -13.98 -1.99 -15.36
CA ALA A 51 -12.68 -1.49 -14.93
C ALA A 51 -12.83 -0.28 -13.98
N SER A 52 -13.65 0.72 -14.35
CA SER A 52 -13.86 1.90 -13.49
C SER A 52 -14.56 1.54 -12.17
N PHE A 53 -15.57 0.66 -12.22
CA PHE A 53 -16.25 0.14 -11.04
C PHE A 53 -15.31 -0.66 -10.14
N GLY A 54 -14.49 -1.53 -10.74
CA GLY A 54 -13.47 -2.30 -10.02
C GLY A 54 -12.42 -1.42 -9.36
N PHE A 55 -11.96 -0.36 -10.04
CA PHE A 55 -11.01 0.60 -9.49
C PHE A 55 -11.56 1.28 -8.23
N VAL A 56 -12.79 1.80 -8.29
CA VAL A 56 -13.42 2.50 -7.16
C VAL A 56 -13.62 1.55 -5.98
N ASN A 57 -14.13 0.35 -6.23
CA ASN A 57 -14.30 -0.65 -5.16
C ASN A 57 -12.96 -1.07 -4.56
N GLY A 58 -11.97 -1.34 -5.41
CA GLY A 58 -10.61 -1.69 -4.99
C GLY A 58 -10.00 -0.63 -4.06
N LEU A 59 -10.14 0.65 -4.42
CA LEU A 59 -9.71 1.77 -3.58
C LEU A 59 -10.51 1.87 -2.28
N ASN A 60 -11.84 1.74 -2.32
CA ASN A 60 -12.67 1.85 -1.11
C ASN A 60 -12.35 0.73 -0.11
N TYR A 61 -12.20 -0.51 -0.57
CA TYR A 61 -11.89 -1.63 0.32
C TYR A 61 -10.45 -1.58 0.85
N ALA A 62 -9.46 -1.28 0.00
CA ALA A 62 -8.06 -1.22 0.45
C ALA A 62 -7.78 0.02 1.29
N GLY A 63 -8.39 1.17 0.95
CA GLY A 63 -8.16 2.46 1.59
C GLY A 63 -8.52 2.48 3.08
N VAL A 64 -9.60 1.79 3.48
CA VAL A 64 -10.02 1.69 4.89
C VAL A 64 -8.91 1.11 5.78
N TRP A 65 -8.15 0.14 5.25
CA TRP A 65 -7.09 -0.54 6.01
C TRP A 65 -5.69 0.02 5.72
N ALA A 66 -5.53 0.81 4.66
CA ALA A 66 -4.24 1.29 4.18
C ALA A 66 -3.46 2.07 5.24
N GLY A 67 -4.13 2.98 5.97
CA GLY A 67 -3.48 3.79 7.00
C GLY A 67 -2.90 2.96 8.13
N GLY A 68 -3.67 2.00 8.65
CA GLY A 68 -3.24 1.11 9.74
C GLY A 68 -2.13 0.14 9.30
N ALA A 69 -2.30 -0.50 8.14
CA ALA A 69 -1.29 -1.39 7.58
C ALA A 69 0.02 -0.66 7.27
N ALA A 70 -0.04 0.58 6.76
CA ALA A 70 1.13 1.41 6.51
C ALA A 70 1.93 1.71 7.80
N ILE A 71 1.26 1.93 8.94
CA ILE A 71 1.94 2.12 10.23
C ILE A 71 2.75 0.87 10.59
N VAL A 72 2.14 -0.32 10.49
CA VAL A 72 2.82 -1.59 10.78
C VAL A 72 4.05 -1.75 9.88
N LEU A 73 3.93 -1.47 8.58
CA LEU A 73 5.06 -1.52 7.65
C LEU A 73 6.17 -0.52 7.99
N CYS A 74 5.82 0.71 8.38
CA CYS A 74 6.77 1.70 8.87
C CYS A 74 7.54 1.21 10.11
N VAL A 75 6.86 0.57 11.07
CA VAL A 75 7.48 0.03 12.28
C VAL A 75 8.41 -1.15 11.95
N LEU A 76 7.96 -2.09 11.12
CA LEU A 76 8.79 -3.22 10.68
C LEU A 76 10.05 -2.75 9.96
N ARG A 77 9.91 -1.74 9.10
CA ARG A 77 11.03 -1.09 8.43
C ARG A 77 11.99 -0.43 9.42
N ALA A 78 11.48 0.38 10.34
CA ALA A 78 12.32 1.05 11.34
C ALA A 78 13.10 0.05 12.19
N ARG A 79 12.47 -1.08 12.57
CA ARG A 79 13.14 -2.19 13.26
C ARG A 79 14.26 -2.79 12.41
N LYS A 80 14.03 -3.02 11.11
CA LYS A 80 15.05 -3.54 10.20
C LYS A 80 16.26 -2.58 10.08
N GLU A 81 16.00 -1.27 9.96
CA GLU A 81 17.06 -0.25 9.92
C GLU A 81 17.85 -0.18 11.24
N TYR A 82 17.17 -0.31 12.38
CA TYR A 82 17.82 -0.35 13.69
C TYR A 82 18.72 -1.59 13.85
N LEU A 83 18.24 -2.77 13.45
CA LEU A 83 19.05 -3.99 13.52
C LEU A 83 20.26 -3.93 12.58
N ALA A 84 20.12 -3.36 11.37
CA ALA A 84 21.21 -3.23 10.42
C ALA A 84 22.33 -2.29 10.92
N THR A 85 21.98 -1.24 11.66
CA THR A 85 22.95 -0.30 12.22
C THR A 85 23.65 -0.80 13.49
N ARG A 86 23.08 -1.80 14.19
CA ARG A 86 23.65 -2.40 15.41
C ARG A 86 24.22 -3.82 15.24
N ALA A 87 23.97 -4.47 14.10
CA ALA A 87 24.59 -5.74 13.76
C ALA A 87 26.13 -5.76 13.83
N PRO A 88 26.90 -4.68 13.49
CA PRO A 88 28.36 -4.74 13.57
C PRO A 88 28.96 -4.73 15.00
N GLU A 89 28.18 -4.51 16.06
CA GLU A 89 28.71 -4.45 17.46
C GLU A 89 28.78 -5.82 18.17
N LYS A 90 28.24 -6.89 17.59
CA LYS A 90 28.17 -8.21 18.27
C LYS A 90 29.24 -9.22 17.84
N GLU A 91 30.12 -8.87 16.90
CA GLU A 91 31.18 -9.76 16.38
C GLU A 91 32.61 -9.26 16.69
N SER A 92 32.78 -8.25 17.54
CA SER A 92 34.10 -7.77 18.00
C SER A 92 34.37 -8.08 19.46
#